data_AF-A0A9D6F8Q8-F1
#
_entry.id   AF-A0A9D6F8Q8-F1
#
_cell.length_a   1.000
_cell.length_b   1.000
_cell.length_c   1.000
_cell.angle_alpha   90.00
_cell.angle_beta   90.00
_cell.angle_gamma   90.00
#
_symmetry.space_group_name_H-M   'P 1'
#
loop_
_entity.id
_entity.type
_entity.pdbx_description
1 polymer ?
#
loop_
_entity_poly.entity_id
_entity_poly.type
_entity_poly.pdbx_seq_one_letter_code
_entity_poly.pdbx_strand_id
1 'polypeptide(L)'
;MTNRIGDAGFIIGLLIFWTYFGTFNFQEIFARVRAPEADSHGAIKLGKESAGHKIVRGNLVKKYPDGSASIKVENGVGDVAFIFPRETPGHFDAPRLGREKYAYHDPAPTQYGYIPYWLLIVGGLGIFLGCVGKSAQFPLQVWLPDAMEGPTPVSALIHAATMVAAGVYLVGRCYPLFTVEVLLTIAYVGAITLFVAASIAVVMTDIKKVLAYSTVSQLGYMMLALGVGGWTAGLLHLLTHAFFKALLFLGSGSVIYGCHHQQDMLKMGGLYPKMKITALTMLMGVLAIAGTPFFSGWYSKDEILAGAFGFFMVNKHHFLLFLLPLVTAGITTFYMFRMWFMTFTGKPRDEHVYDHAHESPWPMTVPLILLAILSVGVAWGWPPHEPSHSWLGHQLHHYSQPKTVEFGDLVDDHGHGIPVDVDFVAENRSALENHAIVGFLALGVVGIGLAFALVLYYYGVLDPEDAKEQFPGVHRFLMNKWCFDEFYSAALVRPALQIAHWCRNVDTYAIDGFLNLVGHWTVLTSAWSGRFDRGIIDGSVNLLADVSYAIGSWLRNVQTGYLRSYILFLALAAMGVWILLYAWASALGAP
;
A
#
# COMPACT_ATOMS: atom_id res chain seq x y z
N MET A 1 1.83 1.56 11.58
CA MET A 1 2.99 2.31 11.03
C MET A 1 3.36 1.80 9.65
N THR A 2 3.56 0.50 9.47
CA THR A 2 3.89 -0.18 8.19
C THR A 2 3.06 0.27 6.98
N ASN A 3 1.73 0.26 7.07
CA ASN A 3 0.86 0.66 5.95
C ASN A 3 1.05 2.13 5.52
N ARG A 4 1.37 3.03 6.46
CA ARG A 4 1.56 4.46 6.16
C ARG A 4 2.85 4.72 5.38
N ILE A 5 3.88 3.90 5.57
CA ILE A 5 5.11 3.97 4.78
C ILE A 5 4.81 3.62 3.32
N GLY A 6 4.01 2.56 3.11
CA GLY A 6 3.51 2.20 1.78
C GLY A 6 2.69 3.31 1.15
N ASP A 7 1.74 3.90 1.90
CA ASP A 7 0.89 4.98 1.41
C ASP A 7 1.70 6.22 0.98
N ALA A 8 2.80 6.56 1.69
CA ALA A 8 3.67 7.67 1.32
C ALA A 8 4.40 7.42 -0.02
N GLY A 9 4.96 6.23 -0.21
CA GLY A 9 5.57 5.86 -1.50
C GLY A 9 4.57 5.86 -2.65
N PHE A 10 3.36 5.36 -2.38
CA PHE A 10 2.28 5.34 -3.35
C PHE A 10 1.91 6.76 -3.83
N ILE A 11 1.80 7.71 -2.91
CA ILE A 11 1.52 9.12 -3.23
C ILE A 11 2.64 9.70 -4.08
N ILE A 12 3.91 9.43 -3.75
CA ILE A 12 5.05 9.90 -4.57
C ILE A 12 4.96 9.35 -6.00
N GLY A 13 4.69 8.04 -6.14
CA GLY A 13 4.49 7.41 -7.44
C GLY A 13 3.35 8.06 -8.23
N LEU A 14 2.19 8.24 -7.60
CA LEU A 14 1.04 8.89 -8.22
C LEU A 14 1.34 10.33 -8.65
N LEU A 15 2.03 11.11 -7.84
CA LEU A 15 2.38 12.50 -8.18
C LEU A 15 3.35 12.57 -9.36
N ILE A 16 4.31 11.65 -9.44
CA ILE A 16 5.22 11.55 -10.60
C ILE A 16 4.42 11.26 -11.87
N PHE A 17 3.57 10.22 -11.85
CA PHE A 17 2.76 9.88 -13.01
C PHE A 17 1.77 11.01 -13.36
N TRP A 18 1.15 11.65 -12.37
CA TRP A 18 0.29 12.81 -12.62
C TRP A 18 1.04 13.97 -13.26
N THR A 19 2.27 14.24 -12.86
CA THR A 19 3.06 15.35 -13.41
C THR A 19 3.40 15.16 -14.89
N TYR A 20 3.67 13.93 -15.32
CA TYR A 20 4.05 13.63 -16.71
C TYR A 20 2.87 13.24 -17.61
N PHE A 21 1.85 12.59 -17.07
CA PHE A 21 0.68 12.15 -17.84
C PHE A 21 -0.53 13.06 -17.64
N GLY A 22 -0.56 13.89 -16.60
CA GLY A 22 -1.65 14.85 -16.30
C GLY A 22 -3.04 14.22 -16.21
N THR A 23 -3.11 12.92 -15.92
CA THR A 23 -4.34 12.13 -15.83
C THR A 23 -4.07 10.94 -14.90
N PHE A 24 -5.12 10.43 -14.25
CA PHE A 24 -5.11 9.14 -13.55
C PHE A 24 -5.87 8.06 -14.33
N ASN A 25 -6.37 8.39 -15.52
CA ASN A 25 -7.06 7.44 -16.37
C ASN A 25 -6.06 6.45 -16.95
N PHE A 26 -6.11 5.20 -16.48
CA PHE A 26 -5.24 4.13 -16.94
C PHE A 26 -5.25 3.94 -18.46
N GLN A 27 -6.38 4.11 -19.14
CA GLN A 27 -6.46 3.95 -20.60
C GLN A 27 -5.59 4.99 -21.31
N GLU A 28 -5.68 6.26 -20.89
CA GLU A 28 -4.87 7.34 -21.43
C GLU A 28 -3.39 7.19 -21.06
N ILE A 29 -3.08 6.77 -19.83
CA ILE A 29 -1.69 6.55 -19.41
C ILE A 29 -1.07 5.43 -20.26
N PHE A 30 -1.75 4.28 -20.38
CA PHE A 30 -1.20 3.14 -21.11
C PHE A 30 -1.06 3.41 -22.60
N ALA A 31 -1.99 4.17 -23.20
CA ALA A 31 -1.85 4.62 -24.58
C ALA A 31 -0.58 5.46 -24.80
N ARG A 32 -0.14 6.19 -23.77
CA ARG A 32 1.04 7.06 -23.85
C ARG A 32 2.37 6.41 -23.44
N VAL A 33 2.34 5.36 -22.63
CA VAL A 33 3.54 4.65 -22.17
C VAL A 33 3.97 3.55 -23.14
N ARG A 34 3.02 2.93 -23.86
CA ARG A 34 3.28 1.82 -24.78
C ARG A 34 3.83 2.30 -26.12
N ALA A 35 4.64 1.46 -26.76
CA ALA A 35 4.98 1.65 -28.18
C ALA A 35 3.69 1.63 -29.05
N PRO A 36 3.57 2.49 -30.07
CA PRO A 36 2.40 2.55 -30.93
C PRO A 36 2.24 1.25 -31.73
N GLU A 37 1.00 0.78 -31.84
CA GLU A 37 0.64 -0.48 -32.52
C GLU A 37 0.76 -0.39 -34.06
N ALA A 38 0.75 0.81 -34.64
CA ALA A 38 0.96 1.04 -36.07
C ALA A 38 1.48 2.47 -36.30
N ASP A 39 2.30 2.67 -37.34
CA ASP A 39 2.66 4.02 -37.82
C ASP A 39 1.66 4.54 -38.86
N SER A 40 1.88 5.77 -39.36
CA SER A 40 1.05 6.44 -40.39
C SER A 40 0.88 5.65 -41.69
N HIS A 41 1.66 4.59 -41.92
CA HIS A 41 1.66 3.78 -43.13
C HIS A 41 1.08 2.38 -42.92
N GLY A 42 0.48 2.11 -41.76
CA GLY A 42 -0.16 0.82 -41.46
C GLY A 42 0.82 -0.32 -41.19
N ALA A 43 2.13 -0.06 -41.17
CA ALA A 43 3.17 -1.05 -40.93
C ALA A 43 4.03 -0.60 -39.75
N ILE A 44 4.25 -1.48 -38.76
CA ILE A 44 5.20 -1.18 -37.69
C ILE A 44 6.62 -1.16 -38.30
N LYS A 45 7.15 0.05 -38.57
CA LYS A 45 8.57 0.28 -38.89
C LYS A 45 9.31 1.00 -37.76
N LEU A 46 8.95 0.73 -36.51
CA LEU A 46 9.98 0.54 -35.49
C LEU A 46 10.78 -0.66 -36.03
N GLY A 47 12.02 -0.45 -36.48
CA GLY A 47 12.78 -1.50 -37.17
C GLY A 47 12.74 -2.81 -36.39
N LYS A 48 12.99 -3.94 -37.07
CA LYS A 48 13.03 -5.33 -36.57
C LYS A 48 13.75 -5.57 -35.22
N GLU A 49 14.29 -4.53 -34.60
CA GLU A 49 15.11 -4.52 -33.39
C GLU A 49 14.47 -3.74 -32.22
N SER A 50 13.36 -2.99 -32.38
CA SER A 50 12.73 -2.23 -31.27
C SER A 50 11.30 -2.67 -30.93
N ALA A 51 10.81 -3.74 -31.56
CA ALA A 51 9.43 -4.23 -31.44
C ALA A 51 9.10 -4.94 -30.11
N GLY A 52 10.01 -4.96 -29.11
CA GLY A 52 9.80 -5.72 -27.86
C GLY A 52 10.05 -4.99 -26.55
N HIS A 53 10.47 -3.72 -26.57
CA HIS A 53 10.55 -2.96 -25.34
C HIS A 53 9.19 -2.34 -25.03
N LYS A 54 8.60 -2.73 -23.87
CA LYS A 54 7.34 -2.18 -23.32
C LYS A 54 7.30 -0.64 -23.32
N ILE A 55 8.47 -0.02 -23.24
CA ILE A 55 8.71 1.42 -23.21
C ILE A 55 9.86 1.75 -24.17
N VAL A 56 9.65 2.68 -25.11
CA VAL A 56 10.69 3.14 -26.04
C VAL A 56 11.65 4.08 -25.30
N ARG A 57 12.96 3.84 -25.43
CA ARG A 57 14.03 4.59 -24.72
C ARG A 57 14.95 5.29 -25.70
N GLY A 58 15.64 6.32 -25.22
CA GLY A 58 16.68 7.00 -25.97
C GLY A 58 17.63 7.79 -25.08
N ASN A 59 18.71 8.24 -25.68
CA ASN A 59 19.73 9.07 -25.05
C ASN A 59 19.53 10.53 -25.41
N LEU A 60 19.72 11.39 -24.42
CA LEU A 60 19.57 12.82 -24.58
C LEU A 60 20.76 13.38 -25.36
N VAL A 61 20.53 13.90 -26.57
CA VAL A 61 21.58 14.49 -27.41
C VAL A 61 21.76 15.97 -27.09
N LYS A 62 20.65 16.72 -27.06
CA LYS A 62 20.67 18.16 -26.85
C LYS A 62 19.41 18.63 -26.16
N LYS A 63 19.55 19.47 -25.12
CA LYS A 63 18.46 20.24 -24.53
C LYS A 63 18.44 21.63 -25.13
N TYR A 64 17.24 22.11 -25.44
CA TYR A 64 17.00 23.44 -25.97
C TYR A 64 16.47 24.37 -24.85
N PRO A 65 16.69 25.69 -24.96
CA PRO A 65 16.24 26.66 -23.95
C PRO A 65 14.73 26.72 -23.73
N ASP A 66 13.94 26.24 -24.69
CA ASP A 66 12.47 26.16 -24.64
C ASP A 66 11.95 24.95 -23.86
N GLY A 67 12.84 24.13 -23.28
CA GLY A 67 12.49 22.93 -22.52
C GLY A 67 12.34 21.66 -23.35
N SER A 68 12.47 21.75 -24.67
CA SER A 68 12.49 20.60 -25.57
C SER A 68 13.87 19.94 -25.64
N ALA A 69 13.92 18.73 -26.21
CA ALA A 69 15.13 17.94 -26.34
C ALA A 69 15.19 17.15 -27.65
N SER A 70 16.38 17.02 -28.22
CA SER A 70 16.68 16.00 -29.23
C SER A 70 17.11 14.72 -28.51
N ILE A 71 16.40 13.63 -28.78
CA ILE A 71 16.62 12.31 -28.18
C ILE A 71 16.94 11.33 -29.30
N LYS A 72 18.06 10.61 -29.17
CA LYS A 72 18.43 9.55 -30.09
C LYS A 72 17.92 8.22 -29.55
N VAL A 73 17.10 7.53 -30.33
CA VAL A 73 16.57 6.21 -29.96
C VAL A 73 17.70 5.19 -30.01
N GLU A 74 17.91 4.46 -28.93
CA GLU A 74 18.92 3.40 -28.85
C GLU A 74 18.34 2.16 -28.18
N ASN A 75 18.80 0.99 -28.59
CA ASN A 75 18.44 -0.30 -27.99
C ASN A 75 19.34 -0.48 -26.77
N GLY A 76 18.83 -0.15 -25.58
CA GLY A 76 19.58 -0.31 -24.34
C GLY A 76 19.14 0.62 -23.20
N VAL A 77 20.09 0.95 -22.31
CA VAL A 77 19.90 1.91 -21.22
C VAL A 77 19.87 3.32 -21.83
N GLY A 78 18.66 3.82 -22.07
CA GLY A 78 18.42 5.21 -22.45
C GLY A 78 18.20 6.08 -21.21
N ASP A 79 18.70 7.31 -21.25
CA ASP A 79 18.47 8.31 -20.19
C ASP A 79 17.00 8.72 -20.04
N VAL A 80 16.22 8.60 -21.13
CA VAL A 80 14.83 9.04 -21.20
C VAL A 80 13.93 7.98 -21.84
N ALA A 81 12.70 7.90 -21.37
CA ALA A 81 11.62 7.15 -21.97
C ALA A 81 10.71 8.10 -22.78
N PHE A 82 10.32 7.68 -23.98
CA PHE A 82 9.38 8.42 -24.81
C PHE A 82 7.96 8.28 -24.28
N ILE A 83 7.22 9.38 -24.29
CA ILE A 83 5.79 9.44 -24.03
C ILE A 83 5.09 9.78 -25.35
N PHE A 84 4.09 9.00 -25.71
CA PHE A 84 3.33 9.19 -26.94
C PHE A 84 2.19 10.21 -26.74
N PRO A 85 1.69 10.81 -27.83
CA PRO A 85 0.69 11.87 -27.74
C PRO A 85 -0.64 11.37 -27.15
N ARG A 86 -1.39 12.31 -26.55
CA ARG A 86 -2.58 12.03 -25.71
C ARG A 86 -3.68 11.23 -26.42
N GLU A 87 -3.98 11.58 -27.67
CA GLU A 87 -5.04 10.98 -28.47
C GLU A 87 -4.75 11.20 -29.96
N THR A 88 -4.34 10.16 -30.70
CA THR A 88 -4.41 10.17 -32.19
C THR A 88 -4.41 8.74 -32.75
N PRO A 89 -5.43 8.34 -33.54
CA PRO A 89 -5.52 6.98 -34.07
C PRO A 89 -4.72 6.69 -35.37
N GLY A 90 -3.97 7.63 -35.98
CA GLY A 90 -3.52 7.33 -37.36
C GLY A 90 -2.43 8.15 -38.06
N HIS A 91 -1.77 9.16 -37.46
CA HIS A 91 -0.69 9.86 -38.15
C HIS A 91 0.47 10.20 -37.21
N PHE A 92 1.39 9.25 -37.02
CA PHE A 92 2.59 9.49 -36.25
C PHE A 92 3.75 8.57 -36.69
N ASP A 93 4.92 9.17 -36.95
CA ASP A 93 6.11 8.46 -37.38
C ASP A 93 6.90 7.91 -36.19
N ALA A 94 6.65 6.65 -35.81
CA ALA A 94 7.29 6.02 -34.67
C ALA A 94 8.82 6.29 -34.59
N PRO A 95 9.39 6.50 -33.38
CA PRO A 95 10.83 6.65 -33.21
C PRO A 95 11.58 5.47 -33.84
N ARG A 96 12.66 5.72 -34.59
CA ARG A 96 13.44 4.65 -35.23
C ARG A 96 14.80 4.55 -34.59
N LEU A 97 15.27 3.31 -34.40
CA LEU A 97 16.58 3.04 -33.84
C LEU A 97 17.70 3.84 -34.54
N GLY A 98 18.60 4.41 -33.75
CA GLY A 98 19.74 5.19 -34.21
C GLY A 98 19.37 6.58 -34.76
N ARG A 99 18.08 6.93 -34.82
CA ARG A 99 17.62 8.25 -35.27
C ARG A 99 17.29 9.18 -34.11
N GLU A 100 17.58 10.45 -34.32
CA GLU A 100 17.17 11.53 -33.44
C GLU A 100 15.70 11.91 -33.66
N LYS A 101 15.01 12.17 -32.57
CA LYS A 101 13.63 12.65 -32.52
C LYS A 101 13.53 13.81 -31.55
N TYR A 102 12.76 14.83 -31.94
CA TYR A 102 12.49 15.98 -31.11
C TYR A 102 11.33 15.69 -30.16
N ALA A 103 11.51 15.97 -28.87
CA ALA A 103 10.51 15.74 -27.83
C ALA A 103 10.41 16.95 -26.88
N TYR A 104 9.22 17.16 -26.35
CA TYR A 104 8.88 18.24 -25.44
C TYR A 104 8.66 17.68 -24.04
N HIS A 105 8.94 18.47 -23.00
CA HIS A 105 8.68 18.02 -21.62
C HIS A 105 7.17 17.95 -21.31
N ASP A 106 6.42 18.94 -21.76
CA ASP A 106 4.96 18.98 -21.68
C ASP A 106 4.39 19.10 -23.10
N PRO A 107 4.26 17.97 -23.82
CA PRO A 107 3.91 17.98 -25.23
C PRO A 107 2.44 18.34 -25.45
N ALA A 108 2.17 19.10 -26.52
CA ALA A 108 0.82 19.18 -27.07
C ALA A 108 0.33 17.78 -27.52
N PRO A 109 -0.99 17.56 -27.72
CA PRO A 109 -1.55 16.26 -28.11
C PRO A 109 -1.04 15.66 -29.44
N THR A 110 -0.19 16.38 -30.18
CA THR A 110 0.42 15.96 -31.45
C THR A 110 1.95 15.83 -31.37
N GLN A 111 2.55 16.12 -30.21
CA GLN A 111 4.00 16.15 -30.00
C GLN A 111 4.46 14.96 -29.16
N TYR A 112 5.74 14.58 -29.29
CA TYR A 112 6.38 13.60 -28.41
C TYR A 112 6.65 14.21 -27.04
N GLY A 113 6.27 13.48 -26.00
CA GLY A 113 6.73 13.72 -24.64
C GLY A 113 7.97 12.91 -24.30
N TYR A 114 8.64 13.27 -23.21
CA TYR A 114 9.64 12.39 -22.61
C TYR A 114 9.61 12.47 -21.08
N ILE A 115 9.95 11.36 -20.43
CA ILE A 115 10.18 11.28 -18.99
C ILE A 115 11.61 10.77 -18.77
N PRO A 116 12.37 11.34 -17.82
CA PRO A 116 13.64 10.74 -17.41
C PRO A 116 13.43 9.29 -16.96
N TYR A 117 14.25 8.37 -17.49
CA TYR A 117 14.04 6.94 -17.29
C TYR A 117 14.12 6.55 -15.80
N TRP A 118 15.06 7.15 -15.07
CA TRP A 118 15.18 6.97 -13.63
C TRP A 118 13.92 7.41 -12.87
N LEU A 119 13.22 8.45 -13.35
CA LEU A 119 12.01 8.96 -12.70
C LEU A 119 10.83 8.03 -12.95
N LEU A 120 10.77 7.38 -14.11
CA LEU A 120 9.82 6.31 -14.39
C LEU A 120 10.04 5.11 -13.45
N ILE A 121 11.30 4.73 -13.20
CA ILE A 121 11.65 3.70 -12.19
C ILE A 121 11.17 4.13 -10.80
N VAL A 122 11.50 5.35 -10.36
CA VAL A 122 11.08 5.86 -9.04
C VAL A 122 9.55 5.92 -8.93
N GLY A 123 8.86 6.34 -9.99
CA GLY A 123 7.40 6.32 -10.06
C GLY A 123 6.83 4.91 -9.89
N GLY A 124 7.37 3.94 -10.64
CA GLY A 124 6.99 2.53 -10.55
C GLY A 124 7.27 1.90 -9.19
N LEU A 125 8.46 2.14 -8.61
CA LEU A 125 8.81 1.71 -7.25
C LEU A 125 7.93 2.38 -6.19
N GLY A 126 7.56 3.64 -6.38
CA GLY A 126 6.61 4.35 -5.52
C GLY A 126 5.24 3.69 -5.50
N ILE A 127 4.69 3.38 -6.68
CA ILE A 127 3.44 2.60 -6.80
C ILE A 127 3.59 1.25 -6.09
N PHE A 128 4.69 0.53 -6.37
CA PHE A 128 4.93 -0.78 -5.80
C PHE A 128 5.08 -0.74 -4.27
N LEU A 129 5.68 0.31 -3.69
CA LEU A 129 5.80 0.44 -2.23
C LEU A 129 4.43 0.51 -1.54
N GLY A 130 3.43 1.12 -2.21
CA GLY A 130 2.03 1.05 -1.81
C GLY A 130 1.51 -0.39 -1.77
N CYS A 131 1.76 -1.14 -2.85
CA CYS A 131 1.38 -2.55 -2.96
C CYS A 131 2.07 -3.42 -1.89
N VAL A 132 3.35 -3.17 -1.60
CA VAL A 132 4.13 -3.87 -0.55
C VAL A 132 3.44 -3.76 0.81
N GLY A 133 3.00 -2.54 1.18
CA GLY A 133 2.27 -2.32 2.42
C GLY A 133 0.93 -3.07 2.48
N LYS A 134 0.09 -2.95 1.44
CA LYS A 134 -1.26 -3.55 1.43
C LYS A 134 -1.25 -5.08 1.31
N SER A 135 -0.31 -5.64 0.54
CA SER A 135 -0.16 -7.09 0.35
C SER A 135 0.84 -7.74 1.31
N ALA A 136 1.22 -7.04 2.39
CA ALA A 136 2.10 -7.55 3.44
C ALA A 136 3.38 -8.20 2.90
N GLN A 137 4.00 -7.56 1.90
CA GLN A 137 5.26 -8.03 1.33
C GLN A 137 6.45 -7.55 2.15
N PHE A 138 7.59 -8.23 2.03
CA PHE A 138 8.85 -7.74 2.56
C PHE A 138 9.16 -6.34 2.03
N PRO A 139 9.53 -5.36 2.88
CA PRO A 139 9.79 -5.44 4.33
C PRO A 139 8.57 -5.12 5.25
N LEU A 140 7.38 -4.87 4.71
CA LEU A 140 6.21 -4.39 5.47
C LEU A 140 5.23 -5.50 5.91
N GLN A 141 5.68 -6.76 6.03
CA GLN A 141 4.83 -7.93 6.30
C GLN A 141 4.27 -8.06 7.73
N VAL A 142 4.86 -7.38 8.70
CA VAL A 142 4.68 -7.65 10.14
C VAL A 142 3.25 -7.44 10.66
N TRP A 143 2.45 -6.58 10.01
CA TRP A 143 1.12 -6.24 10.51
C TRP A 143 0.08 -7.35 10.28
N LEU A 144 0.26 -8.20 9.27
CA LEU A 144 -0.78 -9.15 8.85
C LEU A 144 -1.03 -10.27 9.88
N PRO A 145 0.02 -10.89 10.48
CA PRO A 145 -0.18 -11.86 11.56
C PRO A 145 -0.90 -11.28 12.77
N ASP A 146 -0.63 -10.02 13.13
CA ASP A 146 -1.25 -9.35 14.27
C ASP A 146 -2.72 -8.97 13.98
N ALA A 147 -3.11 -8.84 12.70
CA ALA A 147 -4.51 -8.66 12.31
C ALA A 147 -5.40 -9.87 12.65
N MET A 148 -4.80 -11.01 13.03
CA MET A 148 -5.51 -12.23 13.46
C MET A 148 -6.12 -12.14 14.84
N GLU A 149 -5.86 -11.09 15.61
CA GLU A 149 -6.63 -10.81 16.84
C GLU A 149 -8.10 -10.47 16.54
N GLY A 150 -8.43 -10.10 15.30
CA GLY A 150 -9.79 -9.80 14.86
C GLY A 150 -10.72 -11.02 14.78
N PRO A 151 -12.04 -10.79 14.65
CA PRO A 151 -13.03 -11.85 14.42
C PRO A 151 -12.77 -12.61 13.12
N THR A 152 -12.97 -13.92 13.14
CA THR A 152 -12.60 -14.79 12.01
C THR A 152 -13.26 -14.45 10.67
N PRO A 153 -14.55 -14.03 10.60
CA PRO A 153 -15.14 -13.57 9.34
C PRO A 153 -14.42 -12.34 8.75
N VAL A 154 -13.91 -11.45 9.61
CA VAL A 154 -13.12 -10.29 9.18
C VAL A 154 -11.76 -10.74 8.65
N SER A 155 -11.10 -11.69 9.33
CA SER A 155 -9.87 -12.30 8.85
C SER A 155 -10.05 -12.93 7.46
N ALA A 156 -11.14 -13.67 7.24
CA ALA A 156 -11.46 -14.24 5.92
C ALA A 156 -11.58 -13.14 4.84
N LEU A 157 -12.31 -12.06 5.12
CA LEU A 157 -12.49 -10.95 4.18
C LEU A 157 -11.18 -10.21 3.87
N ILE A 158 -10.36 -9.93 4.89
CA ILE A 158 -9.08 -9.21 4.75
C ILE A 158 -8.08 -10.03 3.94
N HIS A 159 -8.03 -11.35 4.15
CA HIS A 159 -7.02 -12.24 3.56
C HIS A 159 -7.40 -12.83 2.20
N ALA A 160 -8.70 -12.90 1.89
CA ALA A 160 -9.17 -13.50 0.64
C ALA A 160 -9.54 -12.45 -0.41
N ALA A 161 -10.25 -11.38 -0.03
CA ALA A 161 -10.95 -10.54 -1.02
C ALA A 161 -10.49 -9.07 -1.07
N THR A 162 -10.09 -8.48 0.06
CA THR A 162 -9.96 -7.02 0.16
C THR A 162 -8.52 -6.54 0.23
N MET A 163 -7.99 -6.37 1.44
CA MET A 163 -6.81 -5.55 1.70
C MET A 163 -5.56 -6.12 1.01
N VAL A 164 -5.34 -7.43 1.13
CA VAL A 164 -4.13 -8.05 0.57
C VAL A 164 -4.22 -8.30 -0.93
N ALA A 165 -5.44 -8.55 -1.44
CA ALA A 165 -5.69 -8.75 -2.86
C ALA A 165 -5.54 -7.43 -3.65
N ALA A 166 -5.92 -6.30 -3.04
CA ALA A 166 -5.83 -4.99 -3.66
C ALA A 166 -4.41 -4.62 -4.10
N GLY A 167 -3.38 -4.97 -3.32
CA GLY A 167 -2.00 -4.67 -3.71
C GLY A 167 -1.52 -5.51 -4.90
N VAL A 168 -1.81 -6.81 -4.94
CA VAL A 168 -1.50 -7.68 -6.10
C VAL A 168 -2.28 -7.22 -7.34
N TYR A 169 -3.56 -6.93 -7.18
CA TYR A 169 -4.41 -6.42 -8.26
C TYR A 169 -3.86 -5.11 -8.82
N LEU A 170 -3.42 -4.17 -7.96
CA LEU A 170 -2.85 -2.90 -8.38
C LEU A 170 -1.54 -3.09 -9.14
N VAL A 171 -0.69 -4.04 -8.74
CA VAL A 171 0.50 -4.42 -9.53
C VAL A 171 0.08 -4.95 -10.90
N GLY A 172 -0.88 -5.88 -10.95
CA GLY A 172 -1.41 -6.41 -12.20
C GLY A 172 -2.03 -5.33 -13.10
N ARG A 173 -2.66 -4.31 -12.50
CA ARG A 173 -3.28 -3.20 -13.24
C ARG A 173 -2.25 -2.21 -13.75
N CYS A 174 -1.29 -1.82 -12.91
CA CYS A 174 -0.19 -0.90 -13.26
C CYS A 174 0.94 -1.59 -14.04
N TYR A 175 0.80 -2.87 -14.37
CA TYR A 175 1.82 -3.66 -15.06
C TYR A 175 2.44 -2.97 -16.29
N PRO A 176 1.69 -2.28 -17.17
CA PRO A 176 2.26 -1.56 -18.32
C PRO A 176 3.17 -0.38 -17.94
N LEU A 177 3.10 0.11 -16.70
CA LEU A 177 3.92 1.22 -16.20
C LEU A 177 5.26 0.76 -15.64
N PHE A 178 5.42 -0.53 -15.35
CA PHE A 178 6.60 -1.03 -14.69
C PHE A 178 7.71 -1.32 -15.70
N THR A 179 8.87 -0.72 -15.44
CA THR A 179 10.11 -1.05 -16.15
C THR A 179 10.61 -2.42 -15.71
N VAL A 180 11.58 -2.96 -16.46
CA VAL A 180 12.19 -4.28 -16.16
C VAL A 180 12.82 -4.32 -14.75
N GLU A 181 13.41 -3.22 -14.30
CA GLU A 181 14.03 -3.12 -12.96
C GLU A 181 12.97 -3.11 -11.86
N VAL A 182 11.82 -2.47 -12.09
CA VAL A 182 10.69 -2.50 -11.16
C VAL A 182 10.10 -3.90 -11.10
N LEU A 183 9.88 -4.56 -12.23
CA LEU A 183 9.39 -5.94 -12.30
C LEU A 183 10.35 -6.93 -11.61
N LEU A 184 11.66 -6.79 -11.83
CA LEU A 184 12.67 -7.61 -11.17
C LEU A 184 12.64 -7.38 -9.64
N THR A 185 12.49 -6.12 -9.21
CA THR A 185 12.33 -5.79 -7.78
C THR A 185 11.09 -6.45 -7.19
N ILE A 186 9.96 -6.42 -7.91
CA ILE A 186 8.71 -7.11 -7.54
C ILE A 186 8.97 -8.61 -7.40
N ALA A 187 9.70 -9.22 -8.33
CA ALA A 187 10.02 -10.64 -8.31
C ALA A 187 10.84 -11.04 -7.07
N TYR A 188 11.91 -10.31 -6.77
CA TYR A 188 12.75 -10.57 -5.60
C TYR A 188 12.02 -10.35 -4.28
N VAL A 189 11.24 -9.26 -4.17
CA VAL A 189 10.43 -9.01 -2.98
C VAL A 189 9.42 -10.14 -2.77
N GLY A 190 8.77 -10.61 -3.84
CA GLY A 190 7.88 -11.78 -3.80
C GLY A 190 8.59 -13.05 -3.34
N ALA A 191 9.78 -13.33 -3.89
CA ALA A 191 10.61 -14.49 -3.57
C ALA A 191 11.08 -14.53 -2.11
N ILE A 192 11.51 -13.38 -1.57
CA ILE A 192 11.89 -13.25 -0.16
C ILE A 192 10.66 -13.45 0.72
N THR A 193 9.55 -12.78 0.37
CA THR A 193 8.30 -12.83 1.13
C THR A 193 7.76 -14.25 1.22
N LEU A 194 7.70 -14.98 0.10
CA LEU A 194 7.13 -16.32 0.07
C LEU A 194 7.90 -17.28 0.97
N PHE A 195 9.23 -17.23 0.94
CA PHE A 195 10.09 -18.14 1.68
C PHE A 195 10.12 -17.83 3.18
N VAL A 196 10.33 -16.56 3.53
CA VAL A 196 10.34 -16.10 4.92
C VAL A 196 9.02 -16.46 5.60
N ALA A 197 7.88 -16.13 4.98
CA ALA A 197 6.58 -16.39 5.59
C ALA A 197 6.27 -17.89 5.72
N ALA A 198 6.64 -18.71 4.74
CA ALA A 198 6.45 -20.16 4.82
C ALA A 198 7.30 -20.79 5.95
N SER A 199 8.55 -20.35 6.12
CA SER A 199 9.41 -20.83 7.20
C SER A 199 8.86 -20.49 8.60
N ILE A 200 8.21 -19.33 8.75
CA ILE A 200 7.57 -18.94 10.01
C ILE A 200 6.31 -19.79 10.26
N ALA A 201 5.49 -20.02 9.22
CA ALA A 201 4.25 -20.80 9.34
C ALA A 201 4.47 -22.24 9.85
N VAL A 202 5.66 -22.82 9.62
CA VAL A 202 6.04 -24.16 10.09
C VAL A 202 5.94 -24.30 11.61
N VAL A 203 6.34 -23.28 12.37
CA VAL A 203 6.44 -23.36 13.84
C VAL A 203 5.25 -22.75 14.56
N MET A 204 4.40 -22.00 13.86
CA MET A 204 3.25 -21.32 14.47
C MET A 204 2.25 -22.33 15.06
N THR A 205 1.77 -22.06 16.27
CA THR A 205 0.86 -22.94 17.03
C THR A 205 -0.60 -22.51 16.95
N ASP A 206 -0.84 -21.21 16.74
CA ASP A 206 -2.18 -20.65 16.54
C ASP A 206 -2.66 -20.92 15.11
N ILE A 207 -3.87 -21.48 14.99
CA ILE A 207 -4.46 -21.88 13.71
C ILE A 207 -4.63 -20.68 12.74
N LYS A 208 -5.05 -19.51 13.23
CA LYS A 208 -5.22 -18.30 12.40
C LYS A 208 -3.87 -17.73 12.00
N LYS A 209 -2.86 -17.75 12.87
CA LYS A 209 -1.51 -17.26 12.54
C LYS A 209 -0.84 -18.12 11.48
N VAL A 210 -1.02 -19.45 11.49
CA VAL A 210 -0.58 -20.34 10.39
C VAL A 210 -1.25 -19.92 9.07
N LEU A 211 -2.56 -19.65 9.10
CA LEU A 211 -3.30 -19.20 7.92
C LEU A 211 -2.89 -17.80 7.43
N ALA A 212 -2.52 -16.90 8.33
CA ALA A 212 -2.04 -15.56 8.00
C ALA A 212 -0.67 -15.60 7.33
N TYR A 213 0.32 -16.31 7.90
CA TYR A 213 1.64 -16.44 7.28
C TYR A 213 1.58 -17.19 5.95
N SER A 214 0.70 -18.17 5.83
CA SER A 214 0.49 -18.81 4.54
C SER A 214 -0.13 -17.88 3.51
N THR A 215 -0.97 -16.91 3.91
CA THR A 215 -1.44 -15.84 3.01
C THR A 215 -0.29 -14.93 2.58
N VAL A 216 0.56 -14.48 3.51
CA VAL A 216 1.78 -13.71 3.16
C VAL A 216 2.61 -14.48 2.14
N SER A 217 2.76 -15.79 2.35
CA SER A 217 3.53 -16.63 1.44
C SER A 217 2.89 -16.74 0.04
N GLN A 218 1.58 -17.00 -0.05
CA GLN A 218 0.88 -17.09 -1.34
C GLN A 218 0.84 -15.75 -2.10
N LEU A 219 0.74 -14.62 -1.41
CA LEU A 219 0.86 -13.31 -2.05
C LEU A 219 2.27 -13.09 -2.61
N GLY A 220 3.30 -13.61 -1.93
CA GLY A 220 4.67 -13.63 -2.45
C GLY A 220 4.79 -14.42 -3.76
N TYR A 221 4.09 -15.56 -3.90
CA TYR A 221 3.99 -16.28 -5.18
C TYR A 221 3.37 -15.41 -6.27
N MET A 222 2.27 -14.71 -5.97
CA MET A 222 1.61 -13.84 -6.94
C MET A 222 2.49 -12.68 -7.37
N MET A 223 3.17 -12.02 -6.43
CA MET A 223 4.12 -10.95 -6.73
C MET A 223 5.30 -11.48 -7.56
N LEU A 224 5.85 -12.64 -7.20
CA LEU A 224 6.91 -13.28 -7.98
C LEU A 224 6.46 -13.53 -9.43
N ALA A 225 5.29 -14.12 -9.61
CA ALA A 225 4.71 -14.40 -10.93
C ALA A 225 4.58 -13.12 -11.77
N LEU A 226 4.01 -12.06 -11.20
CA LEU A 226 3.91 -10.76 -11.86
C LEU A 226 5.32 -10.19 -12.17
N GLY A 227 6.28 -10.34 -11.28
CA GLY A 227 7.64 -9.83 -11.46
C GLY A 227 8.45 -10.53 -12.56
N VAL A 228 8.33 -11.86 -12.70
CA VAL A 228 8.92 -12.63 -13.81
C VAL A 228 8.09 -12.55 -15.10
N GLY A 229 6.98 -11.81 -15.05
CA GLY A 229 6.11 -11.49 -16.19
C GLY A 229 4.99 -12.48 -16.50
N GLY A 230 4.74 -13.46 -15.63
CA GLY A 230 3.53 -14.28 -15.62
C GLY A 230 2.31 -13.50 -15.12
N TRP A 231 1.79 -12.57 -15.92
CA TRP A 231 0.62 -11.77 -15.58
C TRP A 231 -0.63 -12.63 -15.31
N THR A 232 -0.92 -13.55 -16.24
CA THR A 232 -2.06 -14.49 -16.14
C THR A 232 -1.90 -15.41 -14.94
N ALA A 233 -0.75 -16.05 -14.78
CA ALA A 233 -0.43 -16.89 -13.64
C ALA A 233 -0.67 -16.19 -12.29
N GLY A 234 -0.18 -14.95 -12.14
CA GLY A 234 -0.34 -14.16 -10.92
C GLY A 234 -1.79 -13.85 -10.56
N LEU A 235 -2.60 -13.43 -11.55
CA LEU A 235 -4.01 -13.10 -11.32
C LEU A 235 -4.93 -14.32 -11.25
N LEU A 236 -4.61 -15.39 -11.99
CA LEU A 236 -5.28 -16.67 -11.85
C LEU A 236 -5.11 -17.20 -10.43
N HIS A 237 -3.87 -17.16 -9.90
CA HIS A 237 -3.62 -17.55 -8.52
C HIS A 237 -4.29 -16.64 -7.51
N LEU A 238 -4.35 -15.32 -7.76
CA LEU A 238 -5.09 -14.39 -6.91
C LEU A 238 -6.56 -14.80 -6.75
N LEU A 239 -7.20 -15.19 -7.85
CA LEU A 239 -8.61 -15.58 -7.86
C LEU A 239 -8.84 -16.95 -7.20
N THR A 240 -8.04 -17.97 -7.56
CA THR A 240 -8.16 -19.30 -6.91
C THR A 240 -7.89 -19.21 -5.41
N HIS A 241 -6.90 -18.40 -5.02
CA HIS A 241 -6.56 -18.12 -3.63
C HIS A 241 -7.68 -17.49 -2.84
N ALA A 242 -8.45 -16.57 -3.42
CA ALA A 242 -9.60 -15.99 -2.75
C ALA A 242 -10.58 -17.08 -2.25
N PHE A 243 -10.86 -18.09 -3.07
CA PHE A 243 -11.78 -19.18 -2.69
C PHE A 243 -11.19 -20.08 -1.62
N PHE A 244 -10.00 -20.64 -1.83
CA PHE A 244 -9.44 -21.60 -0.86
C PHE A 244 -8.99 -20.93 0.44
N LYS A 245 -8.63 -19.63 0.44
CA LYS A 245 -8.38 -18.90 1.69
C LYS A 245 -9.62 -18.53 2.43
N ALA A 246 -10.67 -18.06 1.75
CA ALA A 246 -11.94 -17.82 2.42
C ALA A 246 -12.43 -19.11 3.10
N LEU A 247 -12.31 -20.24 2.40
CA LEU A 247 -12.61 -21.57 2.94
C LEU A 247 -11.79 -21.91 4.19
N LEU A 248 -10.46 -21.77 4.12
CA LEU A 248 -9.57 -22.11 5.23
C LEU A 248 -9.79 -21.21 6.45
N PHE A 249 -9.96 -19.90 6.25
CA PHE A 249 -10.22 -18.98 7.36
C PHE A 249 -11.60 -19.21 7.98
N LEU A 250 -12.67 -19.31 7.19
CA LEU A 250 -13.99 -19.62 7.74
C LEU A 250 -14.03 -21.01 8.38
N GLY A 251 -13.30 -21.99 7.83
CA GLY A 251 -13.13 -23.33 8.39
C GLY A 251 -12.44 -23.29 9.75
N SER A 252 -11.35 -22.53 9.88
CA SER A 252 -10.73 -22.28 11.19
C SER A 252 -11.69 -21.57 12.16
N GLY A 253 -12.55 -20.68 11.66
CA GLY A 253 -13.59 -20.02 12.44
C GLY A 253 -14.62 -21.00 12.98
N SER A 254 -15.02 -21.98 12.16
CA SER A 254 -15.87 -23.10 12.58
C SER A 254 -15.20 -23.91 13.69
N VAL A 255 -13.92 -24.28 13.54
CA VAL A 255 -13.15 -25.00 14.57
C VAL A 255 -13.09 -24.21 15.88
N ILE A 256 -12.73 -22.93 15.82
CA ILE A 256 -12.62 -22.06 17.00
C ILE A 256 -13.98 -21.90 17.69
N TYR A 257 -15.06 -21.76 16.93
CA TYR A 257 -16.41 -21.67 17.46
C TYR A 257 -16.82 -22.97 18.17
N GLY A 258 -16.61 -24.12 17.52
CA GLY A 258 -16.89 -25.43 18.11
C GLY A 258 -16.05 -25.72 19.35
N CYS A 259 -14.81 -25.24 19.42
CA CYS A 259 -13.89 -25.46 20.54
C CYS A 259 -13.95 -24.36 21.63
N HIS A 260 -15.08 -23.68 21.80
CA HIS A 260 -15.26 -22.62 22.83
C HIS A 260 -14.18 -21.53 22.81
N HIS A 261 -13.87 -21.00 21.63
CA HIS A 261 -12.88 -19.94 21.39
C HIS A 261 -11.41 -20.34 21.59
N GLN A 262 -11.11 -21.64 21.69
CA GLN A 262 -9.74 -22.12 21.69
C GLN A 262 -9.11 -21.99 20.29
N GLN A 263 -7.92 -21.37 20.21
CA GLN A 263 -7.21 -21.09 18.94
C GLN A 263 -5.87 -21.84 18.82
N ASP A 264 -5.27 -22.21 19.94
CA ASP A 264 -3.99 -22.91 19.98
C ASP A 264 -4.16 -24.39 19.69
N MET A 265 -3.53 -24.85 18.60
CA MET A 265 -3.60 -26.23 18.11
C MET A 265 -2.94 -27.23 19.07
N LEU A 266 -2.07 -26.78 19.98
CA LEU A 266 -1.46 -27.64 20.99
C LEU A 266 -2.49 -28.20 21.99
N LYS A 267 -3.66 -27.55 22.12
CA LYS A 267 -4.78 -28.04 22.94
C LYS A 267 -5.87 -28.72 22.12
N MET A 268 -5.69 -28.85 20.80
CA MET A 268 -6.64 -29.50 19.90
C MET A 268 -6.15 -30.91 19.53
N GLY A 269 -7.03 -31.71 18.93
CA GLY A 269 -6.70 -33.03 18.41
C GLY A 269 -7.95 -33.88 18.28
N GLY A 270 -7.95 -34.79 17.30
CA GLY A 270 -9.02 -35.78 17.14
C GLY A 270 -10.40 -35.22 16.79
N LEU A 271 -10.52 -33.98 16.31
CA LEU A 271 -11.82 -33.34 16.06
C LEU A 271 -12.61 -33.90 14.86
N TYR A 272 -11.98 -34.71 13.99
CA TYR A 272 -12.62 -35.24 12.78
C TYR A 272 -13.99 -35.93 13.02
N PRO A 273 -14.15 -36.81 14.03
CA PRO A 273 -15.43 -37.49 14.25
C PRO A 273 -16.55 -36.54 14.69
N LYS A 274 -16.22 -35.43 15.37
CA LYS A 274 -17.17 -34.44 15.88
C LYS A 274 -17.53 -33.35 14.87
N MET A 275 -16.61 -33.01 13.96
CA MET A 275 -16.76 -31.92 13.00
C MET A 275 -16.41 -32.35 11.56
N LYS A 276 -17.10 -33.37 11.05
CA LYS A 276 -16.78 -34.02 9.77
C LYS A 276 -16.86 -33.06 8.58
N ILE A 277 -17.87 -32.19 8.54
CA ILE A 277 -18.08 -31.28 7.41
C ILE A 277 -16.97 -30.23 7.41
N THR A 278 -16.71 -29.64 8.58
CA THR A 278 -15.62 -28.67 8.73
C THR A 278 -14.26 -29.30 8.39
N ALA A 279 -13.98 -30.52 8.85
CA ALA A 279 -12.72 -31.20 8.57
C ALA A 279 -12.51 -31.49 7.08
N LEU A 280 -13.53 -32.00 6.38
CA LEU A 280 -13.44 -32.32 4.95
C LEU A 280 -13.37 -31.07 4.07
N THR A 281 -14.16 -30.04 4.39
CA THR A 281 -14.13 -28.77 3.67
C THR A 281 -12.79 -28.06 3.85
N MET A 282 -12.24 -28.05 5.05
CA MET A 282 -10.90 -27.51 5.30
C MET A 282 -9.80 -28.35 4.63
N LEU A 283 -9.95 -29.68 4.55
CA LEU A 283 -9.03 -30.56 3.81
C LEU A 283 -9.02 -30.23 2.31
N MET A 284 -10.18 -29.99 1.70
CA MET A 284 -10.26 -29.54 0.30
C MET A 284 -9.52 -28.21 0.09
N GLY A 285 -9.60 -27.29 1.05
CA GLY A 285 -8.81 -26.05 1.04
C GLY A 285 -7.30 -26.29 1.16
N VAL A 286 -6.89 -27.23 2.02
CA VAL A 286 -5.48 -27.65 2.19
C VAL A 286 -4.92 -28.26 0.90
N LEU A 287 -5.68 -29.13 0.25
CA LEU A 287 -5.29 -29.75 -1.02
C LEU A 287 -5.21 -28.71 -2.15
N ALA A 288 -6.17 -27.78 -2.20
CA ALA A 288 -6.15 -26.67 -3.14
C ALA A 288 -4.90 -25.79 -2.96
N ILE A 289 -4.62 -25.30 -1.75
CA ILE A 289 -3.43 -24.45 -1.52
C ILE A 289 -2.11 -25.21 -1.68
N ALA A 290 -2.09 -26.53 -1.47
CA ALA A 290 -0.89 -27.36 -1.72
C ALA A 290 -0.57 -27.46 -3.23
N GLY A 291 -1.57 -27.27 -4.10
CA GLY A 291 -1.43 -27.48 -5.55
C GLY A 291 -1.58 -28.95 -5.95
N THR A 292 -2.38 -29.71 -5.19
CA THR A 292 -2.64 -31.13 -5.50
C THR A 292 -3.40 -31.27 -6.82
N PRO A 293 -3.11 -32.33 -7.61
CA PRO A 293 -3.84 -32.62 -8.82
C PRO A 293 -5.36 -32.56 -8.68
N PHE A 294 -6.02 -32.04 -9.72
CA PHE A 294 -7.46 -31.78 -9.87
C PHE A 294 -8.05 -30.65 -9.02
N PHE A 295 -7.28 -29.97 -8.19
CA PHE A 295 -7.75 -28.77 -7.47
C PHE A 295 -7.33 -27.49 -8.19
N SER A 296 -8.05 -26.39 -7.95
CA SER A 296 -7.80 -25.13 -8.63
C SER A 296 -6.40 -24.54 -8.39
N GLY A 297 -5.78 -24.86 -7.25
CA GLY A 297 -4.41 -24.46 -6.97
C GLY A 297 -3.36 -25.15 -7.85
N TRP A 298 -3.64 -26.33 -8.41
CA TRP A 298 -2.74 -27.01 -9.34
C TRP A 298 -2.46 -26.13 -10.56
N TYR A 299 -3.52 -25.76 -11.28
CA TYR A 299 -3.45 -24.91 -12.48
C TYR A 299 -2.66 -23.63 -12.21
N SER A 300 -3.03 -22.92 -11.16
CA SER A 300 -2.42 -21.62 -10.86
C SER A 300 -0.96 -21.71 -10.38
N LYS A 301 -0.59 -22.66 -9.52
CA LYS A 301 0.79 -22.77 -9.02
C LYS A 301 1.75 -23.33 -10.07
N ASP A 302 1.27 -24.25 -10.90
CA ASP A 302 2.05 -24.82 -12.00
C ASP A 302 2.45 -23.72 -12.99
N GLU A 303 1.51 -22.87 -13.38
CA GLU A 303 1.76 -21.74 -14.28
C GLU A 303 2.78 -20.74 -13.70
N ILE A 304 2.72 -20.46 -12.39
CA ILE A 304 3.70 -19.60 -11.70
C ILE A 304 5.10 -20.21 -11.75
N LEU A 305 5.22 -21.51 -11.40
CA LEU A 305 6.51 -22.19 -11.38
C LEU A 305 7.08 -22.33 -12.79
N ALA A 306 6.24 -22.59 -13.79
CA ALA A 306 6.64 -22.67 -15.19
C ALA A 306 7.16 -21.31 -15.68
N GLY A 307 6.45 -20.21 -15.38
CA GLY A 307 6.91 -18.85 -15.70
C GLY A 307 8.25 -18.52 -15.03
N ALA A 308 8.41 -18.86 -13.74
CA ALA A 308 9.67 -18.67 -13.02
C ALA A 308 10.82 -19.51 -13.60
N PHE A 309 10.55 -20.73 -14.05
CA PHE A 309 11.53 -21.59 -14.71
C PHE A 309 11.93 -21.05 -16.09
N GLY A 310 10.96 -20.60 -16.88
CA GLY A 310 11.20 -19.93 -18.17
C GLY A 310 12.11 -18.72 -18.01
N PHE A 311 11.82 -17.88 -17.00
CA PHE A 311 12.66 -16.74 -16.63
C PHE A 311 14.10 -17.15 -16.29
N PHE A 312 14.26 -18.21 -15.50
CA PHE A 312 15.59 -18.75 -15.15
C PHE A 312 16.36 -19.29 -16.36
N MET A 313 15.70 -19.98 -17.29
CA MET A 313 16.36 -20.59 -18.44
C MET A 313 17.06 -19.55 -19.34
N VAL A 314 16.44 -18.38 -19.46
CA VAL A 314 16.99 -17.21 -20.17
C VAL A 314 17.98 -16.46 -19.26
N ASN A 315 17.57 -16.15 -18.03
CA ASN A 315 18.37 -15.39 -17.05
C ASN A 315 18.97 -16.28 -15.97
N LYS A 316 19.99 -17.08 -16.33
CA LYS A 316 20.60 -18.10 -15.44
C LYS A 316 21.09 -17.55 -14.10
N HIS A 317 21.48 -16.28 -14.04
CA HIS A 317 21.92 -15.61 -12.81
C HIS A 317 20.80 -15.46 -11.75
N HIS A 318 19.53 -15.59 -12.16
CA HIS A 318 18.35 -15.42 -11.31
C HIS A 318 17.72 -16.74 -10.87
N PHE A 319 18.51 -17.82 -10.79
CA PHE A 319 18.08 -19.17 -10.38
C PHE A 319 17.24 -19.21 -9.10
N LEU A 320 17.53 -18.35 -8.12
CA LEU A 320 16.78 -18.29 -6.85
C LEU A 320 15.30 -17.94 -7.06
N LEU A 321 14.94 -17.20 -8.11
CA LEU A 321 13.55 -16.87 -8.43
C LEU A 321 12.74 -18.10 -8.86
N PHE A 322 13.39 -19.19 -9.28
CA PHE A 322 12.75 -20.48 -9.51
C PHE A 322 12.86 -21.42 -8.30
N LEU A 323 14.05 -21.52 -7.69
CA LEU A 323 14.29 -22.45 -6.59
C LEU A 323 13.42 -22.15 -5.36
N LEU A 324 13.33 -20.87 -4.96
CA LEU A 324 12.59 -20.47 -3.76
C LEU A 324 11.10 -20.80 -3.83
N PRO A 325 10.34 -20.46 -4.90
CA PRO A 325 8.94 -20.88 -5.00
C PRO A 325 8.77 -22.39 -5.13
N LEU A 326 9.72 -23.11 -5.74
CA LEU A 326 9.66 -24.57 -5.81
C LEU A 326 9.78 -25.20 -4.40
N VAL A 327 10.84 -24.88 -3.66
CA VAL A 327 11.07 -25.38 -2.28
C VAL A 327 9.92 -24.98 -1.36
N THR A 328 9.46 -23.74 -1.49
CA THR A 328 8.35 -23.21 -0.68
C THR A 328 7.03 -23.94 -0.96
N ALA A 329 6.86 -24.57 -2.14
CA ALA A 329 5.65 -25.32 -2.43
C ALA A 329 5.55 -26.55 -1.52
N GLY A 330 6.70 -27.21 -1.27
CA GLY A 330 6.79 -28.33 -0.33
C GLY A 330 6.62 -27.90 1.12
N ILE A 331 7.24 -26.78 1.50
CA ILE A 331 7.06 -26.20 2.85
C ILE A 331 5.58 -25.82 3.07
N THR A 332 4.93 -25.27 2.05
CA THR A 332 3.49 -24.95 2.07
C THR A 332 2.65 -26.17 2.34
N THR A 333 2.88 -27.25 1.59
CA THR A 333 2.20 -28.52 1.81
C THR A 333 2.43 -29.01 3.23
N PHE A 334 3.69 -29.01 3.69
CA PHE A 334 4.04 -29.46 5.04
C PHE A 334 3.28 -28.71 6.14
N TYR A 335 3.35 -27.37 6.20
CA TYR A 335 2.71 -26.64 7.31
C TYR A 335 1.17 -26.67 7.22
N MET A 336 0.58 -26.75 6.03
CA MET A 336 -0.87 -26.83 5.86
C MET A 336 -1.41 -28.18 6.32
N PHE A 337 -0.72 -29.28 5.96
CA PHE A 337 -1.08 -30.61 6.45
C PHE A 337 -0.79 -30.77 7.95
N ARG A 338 0.32 -30.22 8.46
CA ARG A 338 0.59 -30.12 9.90
C ARG A 338 -0.59 -29.50 10.64
N MET A 339 -1.05 -28.33 10.20
CA MET A 339 -2.20 -27.64 10.80
C MET A 339 -3.45 -28.52 10.80
N TRP A 340 -3.74 -29.19 9.67
CA TRP A 340 -4.90 -30.07 9.57
C TRP A 340 -4.78 -31.31 10.47
N PHE A 341 -3.64 -31.99 10.49
CA PHE A 341 -3.41 -33.18 11.32
C PHE A 341 -3.45 -32.85 12.82
N MET A 342 -2.80 -31.76 13.24
CA MET A 342 -2.82 -31.32 14.64
C MET A 342 -4.22 -31.02 15.14
N THR A 343 -5.09 -30.48 14.26
CA THR A 343 -6.46 -30.09 14.60
C THR A 343 -7.42 -31.27 14.61
N PHE A 344 -7.45 -32.09 13.55
CA PHE A 344 -8.52 -33.06 13.31
C PHE A 344 -8.16 -34.52 13.61
N THR A 345 -6.87 -34.87 13.65
CA THR A 345 -6.42 -36.26 13.82
C THR A 345 -5.70 -36.47 15.16
N GLY A 346 -5.36 -37.73 15.46
CA GLY A 346 -4.73 -38.11 16.71
C GLY A 346 -5.70 -38.17 17.87
N LYS A 347 -5.16 -38.21 19.10
CA LYS A 347 -5.93 -38.20 20.34
C LYS A 347 -6.24 -36.76 20.75
N PRO A 348 -7.37 -36.52 21.43
CA PRO A 348 -7.63 -35.26 22.13
C PRO A 348 -6.46 -34.91 23.06
N ARG A 349 -5.91 -33.70 22.92
CA ARG A 349 -4.84 -33.21 23.80
C ARG A 349 -5.41 -32.54 25.07
N ASP A 350 -6.57 -31.92 24.94
CA ASP A 350 -7.36 -31.36 26.02
C ASP A 350 -8.77 -31.96 25.96
N GLU A 351 -9.11 -32.80 26.93
CA GLU A 351 -10.40 -33.51 26.98
C GLU A 351 -11.57 -32.55 27.15
N HIS A 352 -11.40 -31.45 27.92
CA HIS A 352 -12.47 -30.49 28.14
C HIS A 352 -12.86 -29.76 26.84
N VAL A 353 -11.85 -29.38 26.04
CA VAL A 353 -12.06 -28.78 24.71
C VAL A 353 -12.72 -29.78 23.77
N TYR A 354 -12.26 -31.03 23.76
CA TYR A 354 -12.81 -32.06 22.90
C TYR A 354 -14.25 -32.39 23.25
N ASP A 355 -14.59 -32.57 24.52
CA ASP A 355 -15.93 -32.96 24.98
C ASP A 355 -17.00 -31.97 24.54
N HIS A 356 -16.69 -30.69 24.62
CA HIS A 356 -17.59 -29.62 24.24
C HIS A 356 -17.56 -29.29 22.74
N ALA A 357 -16.60 -29.84 21.98
CA ALA A 357 -16.53 -29.64 20.55
C ALA A 357 -17.78 -30.18 19.83
N HIS A 358 -18.31 -29.39 18.90
CA HIS A 358 -19.43 -29.79 18.06
C HIS A 358 -19.32 -29.15 16.67
N GLU A 359 -19.99 -29.75 15.69
CA GLU A 359 -20.08 -29.18 14.35
C GLU A 359 -20.79 -27.81 14.38
N SER A 360 -20.38 -26.93 13.47
CA SER A 360 -20.97 -25.60 13.38
C SER A 360 -22.37 -25.63 12.76
N PRO A 361 -23.26 -24.70 13.17
CA PRO A 361 -24.62 -24.64 12.65
C PRO A 361 -24.65 -24.33 11.15
N TRP A 362 -25.76 -24.66 10.49
CA TRP A 362 -25.97 -24.50 9.04
C TRP A 362 -25.53 -23.15 8.45
N PRO A 363 -25.78 -21.99 9.08
CA PRO A 363 -25.34 -20.70 8.54
C PRO A 363 -23.82 -20.57 8.38
N MET A 364 -23.03 -21.35 9.13
CA MET A 364 -21.57 -21.39 9.00
C MET A 364 -21.11 -22.50 8.05
N THR A 365 -21.75 -23.67 8.06
CA THR A 365 -21.34 -24.83 7.25
C THR A 365 -21.69 -24.70 5.76
N VAL A 366 -22.81 -24.04 5.40
CA VAL A 366 -23.19 -23.84 3.98
C VAL A 366 -22.13 -23.04 3.20
N PRO A 367 -21.66 -21.88 3.68
CA PRO A 367 -20.57 -21.16 3.03
C PRO A 367 -19.30 -22.00 2.84
N LEU A 368 -18.95 -22.86 3.81
CA LEU A 368 -17.77 -23.74 3.69
C LEU A 368 -17.92 -24.74 2.55
N ILE A 369 -19.10 -25.36 2.41
CA ILE A 369 -19.35 -26.33 1.34
C ILE A 369 -19.27 -25.64 -0.03
N LEU A 370 -19.90 -24.47 -0.19
CA LEU A 370 -19.87 -23.71 -1.44
C LEU A 370 -18.44 -23.30 -1.81
N LEU A 371 -17.68 -22.77 -0.86
CA LEU A 371 -16.29 -22.38 -1.08
C LEU A 371 -15.38 -23.58 -1.37
N ALA A 372 -15.67 -24.75 -0.81
CA ALA A 372 -14.95 -25.98 -1.12
C ALA A 372 -15.18 -26.42 -2.57
N ILE A 373 -16.42 -26.39 -3.04
CA ILE A 373 -16.73 -26.70 -4.45
C ILE A 373 -15.96 -25.75 -5.39
N LEU A 374 -15.94 -24.45 -5.08
CA LEU A 374 -15.20 -23.46 -5.86
C LEU A 374 -13.69 -23.66 -5.77
N SER A 375 -13.15 -24.03 -4.61
CA SER A 375 -11.71 -24.29 -4.42
C SER A 375 -11.23 -25.51 -5.21
N VAL A 376 -12.12 -26.45 -5.49
CA VAL A 376 -11.84 -27.60 -6.36
C VAL A 376 -11.95 -27.15 -7.82
N GLY A 377 -13.10 -26.63 -8.24
CA GLY A 377 -13.47 -26.59 -9.65
C GLY A 377 -13.33 -25.26 -10.39
N VAL A 378 -13.08 -24.13 -9.72
CA VAL A 378 -13.16 -22.81 -10.39
C VAL A 378 -12.13 -22.63 -11.51
N ALA A 379 -10.96 -23.26 -11.41
CA ALA A 379 -9.90 -23.19 -12.41
C ALA A 379 -9.80 -24.44 -13.29
N TRP A 380 -10.79 -25.34 -13.27
CA TRP A 380 -10.74 -26.55 -14.09
C TRP A 380 -10.58 -26.25 -15.58
N GLY A 381 -9.87 -27.16 -16.24
CA GLY A 381 -9.59 -27.15 -17.67
C GLY A 381 -9.95 -28.47 -18.32
N TRP A 382 -10.05 -28.49 -19.64
CA TRP A 382 -10.18 -29.73 -20.41
C TRP A 382 -9.02 -29.87 -21.40
N PRO A 383 -8.26 -30.97 -21.37
CA PRO A 383 -8.39 -32.11 -20.46
C PRO A 383 -7.91 -31.80 -19.02
N PRO A 384 -8.50 -32.43 -17.97
CA PRO A 384 -8.30 -32.02 -16.57
C PRO A 384 -6.94 -32.39 -15.99
N HIS A 385 -6.18 -33.26 -16.65
CA HIS A 385 -4.84 -33.66 -16.21
C HIS A 385 -3.74 -32.73 -16.72
N GLU A 386 -4.06 -31.78 -17.59
CA GLU A 386 -3.13 -30.79 -18.12
C GLU A 386 -3.31 -29.44 -17.40
N PRO A 387 -2.31 -28.98 -16.62
CA PRO A 387 -2.48 -27.77 -15.81
C PRO A 387 -2.48 -26.47 -16.63
N SER A 388 -2.01 -26.50 -17.88
CA SER A 388 -1.99 -25.34 -18.79
C SER A 388 -3.37 -25.04 -19.37
N HIS A 389 -4.32 -25.98 -19.32
CA HIS A 389 -5.62 -25.89 -19.99
C HIS A 389 -6.73 -25.28 -19.14
N SER A 390 -6.40 -24.55 -18.07
CA SER A 390 -7.39 -23.89 -17.22
C SER A 390 -8.33 -23.02 -18.03
N TRP A 391 -9.64 -23.28 -17.98
CA TRP A 391 -10.63 -22.44 -18.67
C TRP A 391 -10.54 -21.00 -18.17
N LEU A 392 -10.46 -20.82 -16.86
CA LEU A 392 -10.37 -19.50 -16.24
C LEU A 392 -9.05 -18.78 -16.61
N GLY A 393 -7.93 -19.50 -16.63
CA GLY A 393 -6.65 -18.98 -17.10
C GLY A 393 -6.73 -18.48 -18.55
N HIS A 394 -7.33 -19.28 -19.43
CA HIS A 394 -7.55 -18.91 -20.83
C HIS A 394 -8.45 -17.68 -20.99
N GLN A 395 -9.52 -17.56 -20.18
CA GLN A 395 -10.37 -16.36 -20.19
C GLN A 395 -9.62 -15.11 -19.72
N LEU A 396 -8.80 -15.23 -18.66
CA LEU A 396 -7.97 -14.14 -18.17
C LEU A 396 -6.95 -13.70 -19.23
N HIS A 397 -6.27 -14.66 -19.86
CA HIS A 397 -5.32 -14.40 -20.93
C HIS A 397 -5.96 -13.68 -22.12
N HIS A 398 -7.11 -14.14 -22.62
CA HIS A 398 -7.69 -13.56 -23.85
C HIS A 398 -8.51 -12.29 -23.66
N TYR A 399 -9.20 -12.12 -22.53
CA TYR A 399 -10.13 -11.00 -22.36
C TYR A 399 -9.60 -9.90 -21.43
N SER A 400 -8.71 -10.25 -20.51
CA SER A 400 -8.31 -9.35 -19.42
C SER A 400 -6.84 -8.95 -19.48
N GLN A 401 -5.99 -9.74 -20.13
CA GLN A 401 -4.58 -9.41 -20.32
C GLN A 401 -4.47 -8.10 -21.10
N PRO A 402 -3.75 -7.09 -20.59
CA PRO A 402 -3.53 -5.89 -21.37
C PRO A 402 -2.81 -6.27 -22.66
N LYS A 403 -3.21 -5.72 -23.81
CA LYS A 403 -2.55 -5.95 -25.11
C LYS A 403 -1.06 -5.59 -25.11
N THR A 404 -0.62 -4.76 -24.16
CA THR A 404 0.79 -4.47 -23.89
C THR A 404 1.56 -5.65 -23.26
N VAL A 405 0.86 -6.73 -22.92
CA VAL A 405 1.34 -7.99 -22.36
C VAL A 405 1.04 -9.16 -23.30
N GLU A 406 0.05 -9.05 -24.19
CA GLU A 406 -0.15 -10.02 -25.28
C GLU A 406 0.99 -9.90 -26.30
N PHE A 407 1.67 -11.01 -26.55
CA PHE A 407 2.57 -11.17 -27.68
C PHE A 407 1.83 -12.02 -28.72
N GLY A 408 1.30 -11.37 -29.75
CA GLY A 408 1.01 -12.05 -31.01
C GLY A 408 2.30 -12.13 -31.82
N ASP A 409 2.47 -13.20 -32.60
CA ASP A 409 3.40 -13.20 -33.71
C ASP A 409 3.12 -11.94 -34.55
N LEU A 410 3.96 -10.93 -34.42
CA LEU A 410 3.97 -9.83 -35.38
C LEU A 410 4.53 -10.44 -36.67
N VAL A 411 3.64 -11.04 -37.45
CA VAL A 411 3.91 -11.45 -38.81
C VAL A 411 3.82 -10.17 -39.64
N ASP A 412 4.87 -9.85 -40.38
CA ASP A 412 4.75 -8.79 -41.38
C ASP A 412 3.71 -9.18 -42.45
N ASP A 413 3.28 -8.21 -43.28
CA ASP A 413 2.34 -8.47 -44.40
C ASP A 413 2.83 -9.55 -45.40
N HIS A 414 4.05 -10.08 -45.23
CA HIS A 414 4.69 -11.07 -46.09
C HIS A 414 4.85 -12.44 -45.42
N GLY A 415 4.30 -12.66 -44.22
CA GLY A 415 4.35 -13.97 -43.56
C GLY A 415 5.64 -14.25 -42.78
N HIS A 416 6.52 -13.25 -42.59
CA HIS A 416 7.75 -13.42 -41.84
C HIS A 416 7.57 -12.99 -40.38
N GLY A 417 7.86 -13.88 -39.45
CA GLY A 417 7.88 -13.57 -38.02
C GLY A 417 8.94 -12.51 -37.71
N ILE A 418 8.52 -11.40 -37.13
CA ILE A 418 9.41 -10.33 -36.70
C ILE A 418 10.02 -10.75 -35.34
N PRO A 419 11.36 -10.82 -35.21
CA PRO A 419 11.98 -11.11 -33.93
C PRO A 419 11.76 -9.94 -32.97
N VAL A 420 10.86 -10.13 -32.02
CA VAL A 420 10.63 -9.28 -30.85
C VAL A 420 11.69 -9.64 -29.79
N ASP A 421 12.00 -8.72 -28.87
CA ASP A 421 13.02 -8.85 -27.80
C ASP A 421 13.15 -10.29 -27.29
N VAL A 422 14.31 -10.88 -27.57
CA VAL A 422 14.53 -12.34 -27.66
C VAL A 422 14.31 -13.02 -26.31
N ASP A 423 14.48 -12.29 -25.22
CA ASP A 423 14.47 -12.83 -23.87
C ASP A 423 13.04 -13.18 -23.39
N PHE A 424 12.06 -12.27 -23.42
CA PHE A 424 10.72 -12.56 -22.87
C PHE A 424 9.91 -13.57 -23.70
N VAL A 425 10.08 -13.56 -25.02
CA VAL A 425 9.49 -14.60 -25.91
C VAL A 425 10.17 -15.94 -25.66
N ALA A 426 11.50 -15.97 -25.49
CA ALA A 426 12.21 -17.18 -25.11
C ALA A 426 11.83 -17.65 -23.69
N GLU A 427 11.52 -16.76 -22.76
CA GLU A 427 11.06 -17.10 -21.40
C GLU A 427 9.71 -17.82 -21.44
N ASN A 428 8.71 -17.25 -22.13
CA ASN A 428 7.39 -17.87 -22.26
C ASN A 428 7.44 -19.17 -23.07
N ARG A 429 8.22 -19.20 -24.15
CA ARG A 429 8.45 -20.41 -24.93
C ARG A 429 9.14 -21.48 -24.09
N SER A 430 10.17 -21.12 -23.32
CA SER A 430 10.85 -22.03 -22.40
C SER A 430 9.93 -22.52 -21.29
N ALA A 431 9.02 -21.67 -20.79
CA ALA A 431 8.02 -22.07 -19.81
C ALA A 431 7.05 -23.12 -20.39
N LEU A 432 6.58 -22.92 -21.62
CA LEU A 432 5.70 -23.86 -22.33
C LEU A 432 6.42 -25.18 -22.65
N GLU A 433 7.64 -25.12 -23.18
CA GLU A 433 8.42 -26.30 -23.56
C GLU A 433 8.80 -27.16 -22.34
N ASN A 434 9.05 -26.54 -21.19
CA ASN A 434 9.48 -27.25 -19.97
C ASN A 434 8.35 -27.45 -18.95
N HIS A 435 7.11 -27.13 -19.31
CA HIS A 435 5.94 -27.16 -18.41
C HIS A 435 5.80 -28.51 -17.70
N ALA A 436 5.91 -29.62 -18.44
CA ALA A 436 5.79 -30.96 -17.87
C ALA A 436 6.89 -31.26 -16.82
N ILE A 437 8.14 -30.87 -17.08
CA ILE A 437 9.26 -31.10 -16.16
C ILE A 437 9.03 -30.33 -14.86
N VAL A 438 8.63 -29.06 -14.98
CA VAL A 438 8.36 -28.20 -13.82
C VAL A 438 7.19 -28.75 -13.02
N GLY A 439 6.11 -29.20 -13.67
CA GLY A 439 4.97 -29.83 -12.99
C GLY A 439 5.36 -31.09 -12.23
N PHE A 440 6.20 -31.97 -12.81
CA PHE A 440 6.70 -33.14 -12.07
C PHE A 440 7.58 -32.77 -10.88
N LEU A 441 8.44 -31.76 -11.01
CA LEU A 441 9.25 -31.26 -9.89
C LEU A 441 8.37 -30.68 -8.78
N ALA A 442 7.36 -29.89 -9.15
CA ALA A 442 6.40 -29.31 -8.21
C ALA A 442 5.64 -30.41 -7.46
N LEU A 443 5.11 -31.41 -8.17
CA LEU A 443 4.43 -32.56 -7.58
C LEU A 443 5.35 -33.38 -6.68
N GLY A 444 6.61 -33.57 -7.07
CA GLY A 444 7.63 -34.25 -6.26
C GLY A 444 7.86 -33.54 -4.93
N VAL A 445 8.03 -32.22 -4.95
CA VAL A 445 8.27 -31.41 -3.75
C VAL A 445 7.01 -31.33 -2.86
N VAL A 446 5.82 -31.25 -3.45
CA VAL A 446 4.53 -31.37 -2.73
C VAL A 446 4.42 -32.74 -2.06
N GLY A 447 4.76 -33.82 -2.77
CA GLY A 447 4.76 -35.18 -2.24
C GLY A 447 5.72 -35.36 -1.07
N ILE A 448 6.93 -34.80 -1.17
CA ILE A 448 7.91 -34.79 -0.06
C ILE A 448 7.33 -34.04 1.15
N GLY A 449 6.78 -32.84 0.96
CA GLY A 449 6.18 -32.06 2.04
C GLY A 449 5.05 -32.80 2.76
N LEU A 450 4.17 -33.47 2.00
CA LEU A 450 3.10 -34.31 2.54
C LEU A 450 3.66 -35.53 3.28
N ALA A 451 4.66 -36.22 2.73
CA ALA A 451 5.29 -37.37 3.36
C ALA A 451 5.90 -36.99 4.72
N PHE A 452 6.63 -35.87 4.80
CA PHE A 452 7.16 -35.34 6.06
C PHE A 452 6.04 -35.04 7.06
N ALA A 453 4.95 -34.42 6.63
CA ALA A 453 3.82 -34.12 7.52
C ALA A 453 3.15 -35.39 8.06
N LEU A 454 2.99 -36.43 7.23
CA LEU A 454 2.43 -37.73 7.62
C LEU A 454 3.34 -38.45 8.62
N VAL A 455 4.64 -38.51 8.38
CA VAL A 455 5.62 -39.18 9.25
C VAL A 455 5.65 -38.55 10.65
N LEU A 456 5.66 -37.22 10.73
CA LEU A 456 5.75 -36.47 11.99
C LEU A 456 4.42 -36.40 12.74
N TYR A 457 3.30 -36.11 12.07
CA TYR A 457 2.05 -35.74 12.75
C TYR A 457 0.93 -36.78 12.65
N TYR A 458 0.97 -37.69 11.69
CA TYR A 458 -0.06 -38.73 11.55
C TYR A 458 0.42 -40.08 12.08
N TYR A 459 1.57 -40.56 11.62
CA TYR A 459 2.15 -41.82 12.08
C TYR A 459 2.97 -41.69 13.37
N GLY A 460 3.49 -40.49 13.67
CA GLY A 460 4.27 -40.22 14.87
C GLY A 460 5.56 -41.04 14.95
N VAL A 461 6.19 -41.32 13.80
CA VAL A 461 7.45 -42.09 13.73
C VAL A 461 8.63 -41.22 14.20
N LEU A 462 8.55 -39.92 13.96
CA LEU A 462 9.52 -38.92 14.41
C LEU A 462 8.81 -37.96 15.36
N ASP A 463 9.46 -37.60 16.47
CA ASP A 463 8.93 -36.62 17.40
C ASP A 463 9.29 -35.19 16.93
N PRO A 464 8.31 -34.30 16.71
CA PRO A 464 8.57 -32.89 16.48
C PRO A 464 9.33 -32.20 17.63
N GLU A 465 9.22 -32.70 18.86
CA GLU A 465 9.96 -32.17 20.02
C GLU A 465 11.46 -32.40 19.90
N ASP A 466 11.90 -33.56 19.39
CA ASP A 466 13.32 -33.85 19.15
C ASP A 466 13.97 -32.81 18.21
N ALA A 467 13.26 -32.44 17.14
CA ALA A 467 13.75 -31.44 16.19
C ALA A 467 13.89 -30.04 16.83
N LYS A 468 12.98 -29.71 17.75
CA LYS A 468 13.03 -28.45 18.51
C LYS A 468 14.18 -28.46 19.51
N GLU A 469 14.47 -29.58 20.16
CA GLU A 469 15.59 -29.73 21.10
C GLU A 469 16.95 -29.76 20.41
N GLN A 470 17.02 -30.33 19.20
CA GLN A 470 18.25 -30.37 18.41
C GLN A 470 18.60 -29.02 17.78
N PHE A 471 17.59 -28.22 17.38
CA PHE A 471 17.78 -26.91 16.75
C PHE A 471 17.07 -25.76 17.49
N PRO A 472 17.38 -25.53 18.78
CA PRO A 472 16.64 -24.57 19.61
C PRO A 472 16.83 -23.13 19.12
N GLY A 473 17.99 -22.81 18.55
CA GLY A 473 18.28 -21.49 17.97
C GLY A 473 17.42 -21.18 16.75
N VAL A 474 17.30 -22.14 15.82
CA VAL A 474 16.48 -22.00 14.61
C VAL A 474 15.00 -21.93 14.99
N HIS A 475 14.55 -22.82 15.87
CA HIS A 475 13.18 -22.80 16.37
C HIS A 475 12.83 -21.46 17.03
N ARG A 476 13.70 -20.94 17.91
CA ARG A 476 13.50 -19.62 18.54
C ARG A 476 13.47 -18.48 17.52
N PHE A 477 14.34 -18.51 16.52
CA PHE A 477 14.37 -17.51 15.46
C PHE A 477 13.08 -17.48 14.64
N LEU A 478 12.56 -18.66 14.25
CA LEU A 478 11.30 -18.78 13.53
C LEU A 478 10.09 -18.42 14.40
N MET A 479 10.10 -18.81 15.68
CA MET A 479 9.06 -18.43 16.65
C MET A 479 9.02 -16.92 16.90
N ASN A 480 10.18 -16.27 16.90
CA ASN A 480 10.31 -14.81 16.94
C ASN A 480 10.12 -14.17 15.56
N LYS A 481 9.48 -14.86 14.60
CA LYS A 481 9.09 -14.31 13.30
C LYS A 481 10.27 -13.68 12.53
N TRP A 482 11.44 -14.32 12.55
CA TRP A 482 12.72 -13.79 11.98
C TRP A 482 13.27 -12.53 12.68
N CYS A 483 12.77 -12.20 13.86
CA CYS A 483 13.11 -11.00 14.63
C CYS A 483 12.77 -9.67 13.92
N PHE A 484 11.85 -9.69 12.94
CA PHE A 484 11.44 -8.47 12.23
C PHE A 484 10.73 -7.47 13.16
N ASP A 485 9.89 -7.97 14.07
CA ASP A 485 9.14 -7.16 15.02
C ASP A 485 10.10 -6.37 15.94
N GLU A 486 11.11 -7.05 16.48
CA GLU A 486 12.16 -6.45 17.32
C GLU A 486 13.04 -5.49 16.53
N PHE A 487 13.41 -5.86 15.30
CA PHE A 487 14.19 -4.99 14.43
C PHE A 487 13.44 -3.69 14.12
N TYR A 488 12.17 -3.74 13.71
CA TYR A 488 11.40 -2.52 13.44
C TYR A 488 11.14 -1.70 14.69
N SER A 489 10.90 -2.37 15.83
CA SER A 489 10.78 -1.69 17.12
C SER A 489 12.06 -0.89 17.44
N ALA A 490 13.23 -1.51 17.29
CA ALA A 490 14.52 -0.90 17.59
C ALA A 490 14.95 0.16 16.56
N ALA A 491 14.78 -0.10 15.27
CA ALA A 491 15.30 0.73 14.18
C ALA A 491 14.37 1.87 13.78
N LEU A 492 13.05 1.69 13.90
CA LEU A 492 12.06 2.68 13.43
C LEU A 492 11.22 3.24 14.57
N VAL A 493 10.59 2.38 15.39
CA VAL A 493 9.59 2.83 16.37
C VAL A 493 10.24 3.61 17.52
N ARG A 494 11.27 3.04 18.18
CA ARG A 494 11.93 3.70 19.32
C ARG A 494 12.57 5.05 18.93
N PRO A 495 13.32 5.17 17.82
CA PRO A 495 13.86 6.45 17.39
C PRO A 495 12.77 7.47 17.05
N ALA A 496 11.69 7.04 16.36
CA ALA A 496 10.57 7.93 16.05
C ALA A 496 9.88 8.46 17.32
N LEU A 497 9.71 7.62 18.35
CA LEU A 497 9.17 8.03 19.65
C LEU A 497 10.11 9.00 20.39
N GLN A 498 11.42 8.79 20.31
CA GLN A 498 12.40 9.73 20.87
C GLN A 498 12.34 11.09 20.18
N ILE A 499 12.24 11.12 18.85
CA ILE A 499 12.05 12.37 18.09
C ILE A 499 10.73 13.04 18.48
N ALA A 500 9.64 12.26 18.61
CA ALA A 500 8.35 12.80 19.03
C ALA A 500 8.40 13.40 20.44
N HIS A 501 9.10 12.76 21.39
CA HIS A 501 9.33 13.30 22.72
C HIS A 501 10.19 14.57 22.69
N TRP A 502 11.21 14.62 21.82
CA TRP A 502 12.01 15.82 21.64
C TRP A 502 11.18 16.98 21.07
N CYS A 503 10.38 16.75 20.02
CA CYS A 503 9.47 17.75 19.47
C CYS A 503 8.47 18.26 20.52
N ARG A 504 7.89 17.35 21.32
CA ARG A 504 7.01 17.71 22.43
C ARG A 504 7.72 18.59 23.46
N ASN A 505 8.96 18.27 23.81
CA ASN A 505 9.72 19.08 24.76
C ASN A 505 10.02 20.48 24.20
N VAL A 506 10.35 20.59 22.91
CA VAL A 506 10.54 21.91 22.26
C VAL A 506 9.24 22.71 22.32
N ASP A 507 8.11 22.09 22.01
CA ASP A 507 6.79 22.73 22.07
C ASP A 507 6.45 23.21 23.49
N THR A 508 6.50 22.30 24.47
CA THR A 508 6.11 22.59 25.87
C THR A 508 7.09 23.51 26.61
N TYR A 509 8.39 23.48 26.31
CA TYR A 509 9.38 24.27 27.06
C TYR A 509 9.83 25.52 26.31
N ALA A 510 10.04 25.45 24.99
CA ALA A 510 10.53 26.60 24.24
C ALA A 510 9.37 27.46 23.72
N ILE A 511 8.39 26.86 23.04
CA ILE A 511 7.27 27.60 22.44
C ILE A 511 6.32 28.10 23.52
N ASP A 512 5.77 27.20 24.35
CA ASP A 512 4.89 27.59 25.45
C ASP A 512 5.61 28.47 26.48
N GLY A 513 6.88 28.19 26.77
CA GLY A 513 7.70 29.03 27.64
C GLY A 513 7.82 30.46 27.13
N PHE A 514 8.09 30.63 25.83
CA PHE A 514 8.14 31.94 25.18
C PHE A 514 6.77 32.64 25.19
N LEU A 515 5.70 31.92 24.84
CA LEU A 515 4.34 32.48 24.84
C LEU A 515 3.91 32.92 26.25
N ASN A 516 4.23 32.13 27.28
CA ASN A 516 3.97 32.50 28.67
C ASN A 516 4.77 33.73 29.10
N LEU A 517 6.04 33.85 28.67
CA LEU A 517 6.85 35.03 28.92
C LEU A 517 6.23 36.28 28.27
N VAL A 518 5.84 36.20 26.99
CA VAL A 518 5.15 37.29 26.28
C VAL A 518 3.83 37.65 26.98
N GLY A 519 3.07 36.65 27.41
CA GLY A 519 1.84 36.84 28.18
C GLY A 519 2.09 37.58 29.49
N HIS A 520 3.12 37.20 30.24
CA HIS A 520 3.50 37.86 31.50
C HIS A 520 3.90 39.31 31.27
N TRP A 521 4.71 39.60 30.24
CA TRP A 521 5.05 40.97 29.86
C TRP A 521 3.84 41.81 29.46
N THR A 522 2.89 41.22 28.74
CA THR A 522 1.65 41.90 28.35
C THR A 522 0.80 42.27 29.55
N VAL A 523 0.71 41.39 30.56
CA VAL A 523 0.00 41.69 31.82
C VAL A 523 0.74 42.77 32.61
N LEU A 524 2.07 42.73 32.67
CA LEU A 524 2.87 43.75 33.34
C LEU A 524 2.71 45.15 32.71
N THR A 525 2.77 45.24 31.38
CA THR A 525 2.58 46.51 30.67
C THR A 525 1.15 47.02 30.81
N SER A 526 0.15 46.14 30.76
CA SER A 526 -1.25 46.50 31.03
C SER A 526 -1.44 47.02 32.46
N ALA A 527 -0.85 46.36 33.46
CA ALA A 527 -0.91 46.82 34.84
C ALA A 527 -0.23 48.19 35.04
N TRP A 528 0.89 48.44 34.35
CA TRP A 528 1.55 49.73 34.35
C TRP A 528 0.71 50.81 33.67
N SER A 529 0.16 50.53 32.49
CA SER A 529 -0.77 51.41 31.78
C SER A 529 -1.98 51.76 32.65
N GLY A 530 -2.59 50.77 33.32
CA GLY A 530 -3.74 50.99 34.20
C GLY A 530 -3.40 51.72 35.50
N ARG A 531 -2.13 51.74 35.95
CA ARG A 531 -1.68 52.62 37.03
C ARG A 531 -1.48 54.05 36.53
N PHE A 532 -0.93 54.22 35.34
CA PHE A 532 -0.77 55.52 34.70
C PHE A 532 -2.13 56.17 34.44
N ASP A 533 -3.08 55.42 33.91
CA ASP A 533 -4.45 55.87 33.62
C ASP A 533 -5.17 56.34 34.89
N ARG A 534 -5.27 55.47 35.90
CA ARG A 534 -5.93 55.82 37.18
C ARG A 534 -5.21 56.90 37.99
N GLY A 535 -3.87 56.95 37.91
CA GLY A 535 -3.06 57.88 38.70
C GLY A 535 -2.98 59.26 38.07
N ILE A 536 -2.63 59.33 36.78
CA ILE A 536 -2.33 60.58 36.09
C ILE A 536 -3.52 61.07 35.29
N ILE A 537 -4.16 60.21 34.48
CA ILE A 537 -5.26 60.63 33.60
C ILE A 537 -6.49 60.92 34.44
N ASP A 538 -7.01 59.93 35.15
CA ASP A 538 -8.18 60.09 36.04
C ASP A 538 -7.88 61.11 37.14
N GLY A 539 -6.66 61.10 37.70
CA GLY A 539 -6.24 62.09 38.71
C GLY A 539 -6.32 63.52 38.18
N SER A 540 -5.88 63.78 36.94
CA SER A 540 -5.94 65.10 36.31
C SER A 540 -7.38 65.51 35.98
N VAL A 541 -8.19 64.57 35.48
CA VAL A 541 -9.61 64.80 35.15
C VAL A 541 -10.41 65.08 36.43
N ASN A 542 -10.21 64.28 37.47
CA ASN A 542 -10.87 64.47 38.77
C ASN A 542 -10.44 65.79 39.41
N LEU A 543 -9.16 66.16 39.33
CA LEU A 543 -8.69 67.47 39.80
C LEU A 543 -9.42 68.61 39.08
N LEU A 544 -9.57 68.53 37.75
CA LEU A 544 -10.33 69.52 36.98
C LEU A 544 -11.81 69.55 37.38
N ALA A 545 -12.42 68.39 37.62
CA ALA A 545 -13.80 68.28 38.08
C ALA A 545 -13.98 68.88 39.48
N ASP A 546 -13.08 68.57 40.41
CA ASP A 546 -13.08 69.06 41.79
C ASP A 546 -12.88 70.59 41.84
N VAL A 547 -11.96 71.12 41.03
CA VAL A 547 -11.76 72.58 40.89
C VAL A 547 -13.03 73.24 40.36
N SER A 548 -13.65 72.66 39.33
CA SER A 548 -14.90 73.18 38.76
C SER A 548 -16.04 73.15 39.78
N TYR A 549 -16.16 72.06 40.54
CA TYR A 549 -17.14 71.91 41.61
C TYR A 549 -16.91 72.91 42.74
N ALA A 550 -15.65 73.10 43.17
CA ALA A 550 -15.28 74.06 44.19
C ALA A 550 -15.62 75.50 43.79
N ILE A 551 -15.35 75.89 42.54
CA ILE A 551 -15.73 77.20 41.99
C ILE A 551 -17.27 77.35 41.99
N GLY A 552 -18.00 76.32 41.54
CA GLY A 552 -19.47 76.34 41.55
C GLY A 552 -20.07 76.45 42.96
N SER A 553 -19.52 75.71 43.93
CA SER A 553 -19.91 75.76 45.34
C SER A 553 -19.64 77.14 45.95
N TRP A 554 -18.49 77.74 45.64
CA TRP A 554 -18.17 79.09 46.06
C TRP A 554 -19.13 80.14 45.46
N LEU A 555 -19.40 80.07 44.15
CA LEU A 555 -20.37 80.95 43.48
C LEU A 555 -21.79 80.79 44.01
N ARG A 556 -22.18 79.59 44.44
CA ARG A 556 -23.50 79.36 45.06
C ARG A 556 -23.70 80.20 46.32
N ASN A 557 -22.64 80.49 47.09
CA ASN A 557 -22.74 81.34 48.28
C ASN A 557 -23.04 82.82 47.95
N VAL A 558 -22.85 83.25 46.70
CA VAL A 558 -23.28 84.58 46.23
C VAL A 558 -24.82 84.69 46.22
N GLN A 559 -25.53 83.56 46.03
CA GLN A 559 -26.98 83.50 46.10
C GLN A 559 -27.47 83.40 47.56
N THR A 560 -27.40 84.52 48.28
CA THR A 560 -27.70 84.58 49.72
C THR A 560 -29.19 84.43 50.09
N GLY A 561 -30.11 84.44 49.11
CA GLY A 561 -31.56 84.35 49.34
C GLY A 561 -32.23 85.63 49.89
N TYR A 562 -31.44 86.60 50.38
CA TYR A 562 -31.95 87.89 50.84
C TYR A 562 -32.17 88.86 49.68
N LEU A 563 -33.41 89.33 49.49
CA LEU A 563 -33.77 90.26 48.42
C LEU A 563 -32.90 91.54 48.40
N ARG A 564 -32.53 92.04 49.59
CA ARG A 564 -31.68 93.23 49.74
C ARG A 564 -30.31 93.06 49.08
N SER A 565 -29.69 91.88 49.22
CA SER A 565 -28.39 91.57 48.61
C SER A 565 -28.50 91.58 47.09
N TYR A 566 -29.56 91.02 46.53
CA TYR A 566 -29.79 91.02 45.08
C TYR A 566 -30.03 92.42 44.53
N ILE A 567 -30.80 93.26 45.23
CA ILE A 567 -31.00 94.67 44.84
C ILE A 567 -29.66 95.43 44.87
N LEU A 568 -28.83 95.20 45.89
CA LEU A 568 -27.48 95.79 45.96
C LEU A 568 -26.62 95.33 44.76
N PHE A 569 -26.60 94.03 44.45
CA PHE A 569 -25.88 93.51 43.28
C PHE A 569 -26.40 94.11 41.98
N LEU A 570 -27.72 94.28 41.82
CA LEU A 570 -28.34 94.88 40.64
C LEU A 570 -27.99 96.38 40.52
N ALA A 571 -27.97 97.10 41.64
CA ALA A 571 -27.57 98.50 41.69
C ALA A 571 -26.07 98.67 41.39
N LEU A 572 -25.20 97.82 41.98
CA LEU A 572 -23.77 97.79 41.69
C LEU A 572 -23.50 97.40 40.23
N ALA A 573 -24.26 96.44 39.69
CA ALA A 573 -24.17 96.05 38.29
C ALA A 573 -24.65 97.17 37.36
N ALA A 574 -25.77 97.83 37.67
CA ALA A 574 -26.24 98.99 36.91
C ALA A 574 -25.25 100.16 36.96
N MET A 575 -24.65 100.41 38.13
CA MET A 575 -23.60 101.41 38.29
C MET A 575 -22.33 101.00 37.56
N GLY A 576 -21.93 99.73 37.60
CA GLY A 576 -20.78 99.20 36.87
C GLY A 576 -20.97 99.25 35.36
N VAL A 577 -22.16 98.88 34.88
CA VAL A 577 -22.57 99.03 33.48
C VAL A 577 -22.61 100.51 33.12
N TRP A 578 -23.11 101.40 33.99
CA TRP A 578 -23.07 102.84 33.75
C TRP A 578 -21.65 103.39 33.70
N ILE A 579 -20.74 102.94 34.59
CA ILE A 579 -19.32 103.32 34.57
C ILE A 579 -18.66 102.81 33.29
N LEU A 580 -18.92 101.57 32.89
CA LEU A 580 -18.40 101.00 31.64
C LEU A 580 -18.97 101.72 30.41
N LEU A 581 -20.26 102.01 30.39
CA LEU A 581 -20.92 102.77 29.33
C LEU A 581 -20.47 104.24 29.31
N TYR A 582 -20.22 104.85 30.47
CA TYR A 582 -19.68 106.20 30.60
C TYR A 582 -18.23 106.25 30.16
N ALA A 583 -17.40 105.29 30.58
CA ALA A 583 -16.02 105.13 30.10
C ALA A 583 -15.98 104.86 28.60
N TRP A 584 -16.92 104.06 28.08
CA TRP A 584 -17.08 103.81 26.65
C TRP A 584 -17.58 105.04 25.89
N ALA A 585 -18.55 105.80 26.42
CA ALA A 585 -19.10 107.02 25.81
C ALA A 585 -18.10 108.19 25.87
N SER A 586 -17.36 108.35 26.96
CA SER A 586 -16.26 109.32 27.08
C SER A 586 -15.07 108.95 26.20
N ALA A 587 -14.85 107.66 25.93
CA ALA A 587 -13.92 107.20 24.89
C ALA A 587 -14.44 107.44 23.44
N LEU A 588 -15.74 107.69 23.25
CA LEU A 588 -16.40 107.90 21.95
C LEU A 588 -16.75 109.37 21.59
N GLY A 589 -16.56 110.34 22.49
CA GLY A 589 -16.44 111.76 22.14
C GLY A 589 -17.68 112.49 21.59
N ALA A 590 -18.87 112.29 22.16
CA ALA A 590 -20.05 113.13 21.91
C ALA A 590 -20.42 113.91 23.21
N PRO A 591 -20.81 115.21 23.13
CA PRO A 591 -21.06 116.04 24.31
C PRO A 591 -22.20 115.53 25.19
#